data_AF-A0A3A8PR54-F1
#
_entry.id   AF-A0A3A8PR54-F1
#
_cell.length_a   1.000
_cell.length_b   1.000
_cell.length_c   1.000
_cell.angle_alpha   90.00
_cell.angle_beta   90.00
_cell.angle_gamma   90.00
#
_symmetry.space_group_name_H-M   'P 1'
#
loop_
_entity.id
_entity.type
_entity.pdbx_description
1 polymer ?
#
loop_
_entity_poly.entity_id
_entity_poly.type
_entity_poly.pdbx_seq_one_letter_code
_entity_poly.pdbx_strand_id
1 'polypeptide(L)'
;MTVSSLRVRSGDTLSAIAKRNDTTVAALAKANNIKDPDRIRAGQSLRIPDGFDTKPPRGTSTKPATNTTKPATSNTGGTKATDTTKQTTAPAGGGELGGLSRKYEARGPGTVSTGKGDHGGVSYGSYQFASANGSAQSFVNSLKKSNPEFHAALSGSKPGSEAFSNAWKQLAAKDPKGFDKAQHDYIKATHYDVGAANIKKATGIDLDTRSAALRDVAWSTSVQHGPGAADDIFKKALAGRDPSKVSDEQLIKDIYAERGRTNSSGTLVHFSSNSKSVQEGVANRFKSEVKDALALLKKEKAGGTTTPGTTTADTKPATSNTTGGTKPATSNTKPATSNTTGANSQKPTTEVDLNDTQTVAPSKSGPAVHVKVPYYSQFEGGHGFTPSKTACFDAAKAMAGKVGANVTGPDSRIQVGTSENSTGQLSVNSKKAAEGRKYIDQQLDAGKPVVVGVSHKDAKYNADGLTDHFVTITGRGVDDKGRTYYTFHDPGTTNASKGKDTNPNNRFYVDEKTGAMTRPGKAAEGYVTDRRYDVAMVRRNG
;
A
#
# COMPACT_ATOMS: atom_id res chain seq x y z
N MET A 1 25.84 3.24 -17.14
CA MET A 1 24.62 2.66 -16.56
C MET A 1 24.21 3.53 -15.40
N THR A 2 23.09 4.23 -15.50
CA THR A 2 22.53 4.97 -14.36
C THR A 2 21.92 3.96 -13.39
N VAL A 3 22.15 4.17 -12.09
CA VAL A 3 21.56 3.35 -11.03
C VAL A 3 20.56 4.25 -10.32
N SER A 4 19.27 4.02 -10.53
CA SER A 4 18.23 4.72 -9.79
C SER A 4 18.02 4.05 -8.44
N SER A 5 17.85 4.85 -7.38
CA SER A 5 17.50 4.35 -6.04
C SER A 5 16.01 4.54 -5.80
N LEU A 6 15.29 3.43 -5.61
CA LEU A 6 13.85 3.36 -5.34
C LEU A 6 13.62 3.13 -3.85
N ARG A 7 12.80 3.96 -3.21
CA ARG A 7 12.34 3.71 -1.83
C ARG A 7 11.06 2.88 -1.85
N VAL A 8 11.09 1.69 -1.28
CA VAL A 8 9.97 0.74 -1.17
C VAL A 8 8.85 1.40 -0.36
N ARG A 9 7.62 1.31 -0.85
CA ARG A 9 6.43 1.87 -0.19
C ARG A 9 5.68 0.80 0.58
N SER A 10 4.74 1.24 1.41
CA SER A 10 3.76 0.31 1.97
C SER A 10 2.93 -0.30 0.83
N GLY A 11 2.84 -1.62 0.78
CA GLY A 11 2.15 -2.36 -0.30
C GLY A 11 2.99 -2.68 -1.53
N ASP A 12 4.23 -2.18 -1.64
CA ASP A 12 5.15 -2.61 -2.70
C ASP A 12 5.62 -4.05 -2.48
N THR A 13 5.66 -4.84 -3.55
CA THR A 13 6.31 -6.16 -3.58
C THR A 13 7.48 -6.13 -4.56
N LEU A 14 8.49 -6.99 -4.36
CA LEU A 14 9.61 -7.07 -5.30
C LEU A 14 9.15 -7.48 -6.70
N SER A 15 8.04 -8.22 -6.81
CA SER A 15 7.39 -8.57 -8.08
C SER A 15 6.68 -7.40 -8.76
N ALA A 16 5.95 -6.57 -8.01
CA ALA A 16 5.33 -5.36 -8.54
C ALA A 16 6.40 -4.34 -8.98
N ILE A 17 7.46 -4.18 -8.18
CA ILE A 17 8.60 -3.33 -8.52
C ILE A 17 9.32 -3.89 -9.75
N ALA A 18 9.59 -5.20 -9.81
CA ALA A 18 10.25 -5.81 -10.96
C ALA A 18 9.42 -5.63 -12.25
N LYS A 19 8.11 -5.88 -12.20
CA LYS A 19 7.18 -5.66 -13.33
C LYS A 19 7.18 -4.19 -13.78
N ARG A 20 7.18 -3.25 -12.84
CA ARG A 20 7.21 -1.80 -13.13
C ARG A 20 8.52 -1.32 -13.77
N ASN A 21 9.61 -2.05 -13.51
CA ASN A 21 10.95 -1.71 -13.97
C ASN A 21 11.42 -2.59 -15.13
N ASP A 22 10.50 -3.32 -15.78
CA ASP A 22 10.79 -4.27 -16.86
C ASP A 22 11.95 -5.21 -16.53
N THR A 23 11.96 -5.74 -15.31
CA THR A 23 12.98 -6.68 -14.82
C THR A 23 12.34 -7.90 -14.18
N THR A 24 13.17 -8.85 -13.76
CA THR A 24 12.75 -10.02 -13.01
C THR A 24 13.01 -9.82 -11.52
N VAL A 25 12.19 -10.47 -10.70
CA VAL A 25 12.38 -10.54 -9.24
C VAL A 25 13.79 -11.04 -8.92
N ALA A 26 14.29 -12.04 -9.65
CA ALA A 26 15.61 -12.61 -9.46
C ALA A 26 16.74 -11.61 -9.76
N ALA A 27 16.65 -10.89 -10.89
CA ALA A 27 17.66 -9.89 -11.26
C ALA A 27 17.66 -8.71 -10.27
N LEU A 28 16.46 -8.25 -9.87
CA LEU A 28 16.30 -7.19 -8.89
C LEU A 28 16.79 -7.59 -7.50
N ALA A 29 16.49 -8.81 -7.05
CA ALA A 29 16.97 -9.35 -5.78
C ALA A 29 18.50 -9.46 -5.77
N LYS A 30 19.08 -9.99 -6.85
CA LYS A 30 20.54 -10.11 -7.04
C LYS A 30 21.23 -8.75 -7.00
N ALA A 31 20.69 -7.75 -7.72
CA ALA A 31 21.25 -6.39 -7.75
C ALA A 31 21.24 -5.69 -6.38
N ASN A 32 20.39 -6.15 -5.47
CA ASN A 32 20.18 -5.57 -4.14
C ASN A 32 20.67 -6.45 -2.98
N ASN A 33 21.36 -7.56 -3.28
CA ASN A 33 21.78 -8.56 -2.29
C ASN A 33 20.62 -9.05 -1.40
N ILE A 34 19.41 -9.09 -1.97
CA ILE A 34 18.21 -9.56 -1.28
C ILE A 34 18.19 -11.08 -1.38
N LYS A 35 18.47 -11.74 -0.25
CA LYS A 35 18.47 -13.20 -0.15
C LYS A 35 17.06 -13.79 -0.19
N ASP A 36 16.07 -13.00 0.21
CA ASP A 36 14.65 -13.39 0.23
C ASP A 36 13.82 -12.30 -0.46
N PRO A 37 13.44 -12.52 -1.74
CA PRO A 37 12.67 -11.55 -2.53
C PRO A 37 11.32 -11.13 -1.92
N ASP A 38 10.79 -11.90 -0.97
CA ASP A 38 9.51 -11.62 -0.30
C ASP A 38 9.68 -10.72 0.95
N ARG A 39 10.91 -10.32 1.30
CA ARG A 39 11.25 -9.55 2.50
C ARG A 39 11.76 -8.14 2.23
N ILE A 40 11.10 -7.41 1.33
CA ILE A 40 11.35 -5.96 1.24
C ILE A 40 10.52 -5.20 2.27
N ARG A 41 11.13 -4.17 2.87
CA ARG A 41 10.49 -3.34 3.91
C ARG A 41 10.09 -1.99 3.34
N ALA A 42 8.91 -1.49 3.68
CA ALA A 42 8.59 -0.09 3.42
C ALA A 42 9.68 0.83 4.00
N GLY A 43 10.17 1.77 3.20
CA GLY A 43 11.30 2.63 3.48
C GLY A 43 12.67 2.08 3.06
N GLN A 44 12.79 0.82 2.67
CA GLN A 44 14.02 0.22 2.13
C GLN A 44 14.39 0.87 0.80
N SER A 45 15.68 1.15 0.56
CA SER A 45 16.15 1.62 -0.74
C SER A 45 16.62 0.45 -1.60
N LEU A 46 16.13 0.37 -2.83
CA LEU A 46 16.50 -0.61 -3.85
C LEU A 46 17.22 0.09 -5.00
N ARG A 47 18.37 -0.43 -5.37
CA ARG A 47 19.09 -0.12 -6.60
C ARG A 47 18.38 -0.76 -7.79
N ILE A 48 18.04 0.05 -8.77
CA ILE A 48 17.47 -0.37 -10.05
C ILE A 48 18.48 0.00 -11.15
N PRO A 49 19.29 -0.93 -11.65
CA PRO A 49 20.11 -0.75 -12.84
C PRO A 49 19.27 -0.55 -14.10
N ASP A 50 19.65 0.42 -14.93
CA ASP A 50 19.12 0.53 -16.29
C ASP A 50 19.62 -0.64 -17.15
N GLY A 51 18.68 -1.38 -17.77
CA GLY A 51 19.01 -2.39 -18.78
C GLY A 51 19.09 -3.83 -18.28
N PHE A 52 18.17 -4.25 -17.40
CA PHE A 52 18.01 -5.67 -17.11
C PHE A 52 17.67 -6.47 -18.38
N ASP A 53 18.54 -7.41 -18.75
CA ASP A 53 18.25 -8.32 -19.86
C ASP A 53 17.07 -9.24 -19.50
N THR A 54 15.96 -9.11 -20.24
CA THR A 54 14.70 -9.81 -20.02
C THR A 54 14.73 -11.31 -20.38
N LYS A 55 15.91 -11.95 -20.38
CA LYS A 55 16.03 -13.34 -20.86
C LYS A 55 15.52 -14.32 -19.79
N PRO A 56 14.46 -15.12 -20.06
CA PRO A 56 14.02 -16.16 -19.14
C PRO A 56 15.03 -17.32 -19.12
N PRO A 57 15.19 -18.07 -18.02
CA PRO A 57 15.88 -19.34 -18.04
C PRO A 57 15.08 -20.33 -18.91
N ARG A 58 15.71 -20.78 -20.01
CA ARG A 58 15.20 -21.83 -20.89
C ARG A 58 15.30 -23.18 -20.17
N GLY A 59 14.18 -23.87 -20.02
CA GLY A 59 14.12 -25.24 -19.51
C GLY A 59 12.81 -25.91 -19.93
N THR A 60 12.94 -26.84 -20.86
CA THR A 60 11.92 -27.54 -21.66
C THR A 60 11.33 -28.76 -20.94
N SER A 61 10.01 -28.95 -20.98
CA SER A 61 9.40 -30.26 -21.30
C SER A 61 7.89 -30.15 -21.59
N THR A 62 7.55 -30.83 -22.68
CA THR A 62 6.33 -31.01 -23.48
C THR A 62 5.11 -31.68 -22.79
N LYS A 63 3.90 -31.13 -23.09
CA LYS A 63 2.54 -31.71 -23.44
C LYS A 63 2.12 -33.14 -22.98
N PRO A 64 0.81 -33.54 -22.96
CA PRO A 64 -0.40 -32.82 -23.42
C PRO A 64 -1.68 -32.89 -22.57
N ALA A 65 -2.62 -32.03 -22.97
CA ALA A 65 -3.97 -31.79 -22.46
C ALA A 65 -4.99 -32.90 -22.76
N THR A 66 -6.02 -32.97 -21.94
CA THR A 66 -7.34 -33.49 -22.33
C THR A 66 -8.45 -32.63 -21.71
N ASN A 67 -9.29 -32.11 -22.61
CA ASN A 67 -10.55 -31.41 -22.37
C ASN A 67 -11.58 -32.35 -21.74
N THR A 68 -12.47 -31.83 -20.87
CA THR A 68 -13.95 -31.94 -21.04
C THR A 68 -14.74 -31.18 -19.95
N THR A 69 -15.51 -30.18 -20.41
CA THR A 69 -16.92 -29.86 -20.07
C THR A 69 -17.37 -29.42 -18.66
N LYS A 70 -17.69 -28.12 -18.58
CA LYS A 70 -18.77 -27.44 -17.81
C LYS A 70 -20.15 -27.83 -18.40
N PRO A 71 -21.30 -27.92 -17.66
CA PRO A 71 -22.12 -26.82 -17.06
C PRO A 71 -22.78 -27.18 -15.72
N ALA A 72 -23.49 -26.36 -14.92
CA ALA A 72 -23.73 -24.94 -14.68
C ALA A 72 -24.70 -24.89 -13.46
N THR A 73 -24.76 -23.76 -12.70
CA THR A 73 -25.97 -23.25 -11.97
C THR A 73 -26.61 -24.16 -10.88
N SER A 74 -27.41 -23.76 -9.88
CA SER A 74 -27.80 -22.52 -9.22
C SER A 74 -28.70 -22.94 -8.03
N ASN A 75 -28.56 -22.27 -6.89
CA ASN A 75 -29.63 -21.86 -5.97
C ASN A 75 -30.56 -22.85 -5.20
N THR A 76 -30.75 -22.47 -3.93
CA THR A 76 -31.97 -22.52 -3.07
C THR A 76 -32.28 -23.73 -2.17
N GLY A 77 -32.61 -23.40 -0.91
CA GLY A 77 -33.70 -24.01 -0.16
C GLY A 77 -33.33 -25.14 0.80
N GLY A 78 -33.29 -24.84 2.10
CA GLY A 78 -32.87 -25.77 3.13
C GLY A 78 -33.85 -26.88 3.49
N THR A 79 -33.36 -27.87 4.22
CA THR A 79 -34.03 -28.42 5.40
C THR A 79 -32.99 -29.01 6.34
N LYS A 80 -33.30 -28.87 7.62
CA LYS A 80 -32.51 -29.16 8.81
C LYS A 80 -32.59 -30.65 9.10
N ALA A 81 -31.48 -31.36 9.09
CA ALA A 81 -31.33 -32.63 9.77
C ALA A 81 -29.95 -32.67 10.42
N THR A 82 -30.01 -32.71 11.74
CA THR A 82 -28.93 -32.81 12.72
C THR A 82 -28.12 -34.08 12.51
N ASP A 83 -26.82 -33.93 12.27
CA ASP A 83 -25.85 -34.92 12.73
C ASP A 83 -24.61 -34.23 13.31
N THR A 84 -24.20 -34.76 14.45
CA THR A 84 -23.52 -34.07 15.53
C THR A 84 -22.08 -34.54 15.54
N THR A 85 -21.22 -33.88 14.76
CA THR A 85 -19.76 -34.08 14.87
C THR A 85 -19.08 -32.79 15.33
N LYS A 86 -19.15 -32.62 16.65
CA LYS A 86 -18.12 -32.05 17.54
C LYS A 86 -17.20 -31.01 16.89
N GLN A 87 -17.71 -29.78 16.81
CA GLN A 87 -16.95 -28.55 16.74
C GLN A 87 -15.91 -28.56 17.88
N THR A 88 -14.64 -28.78 17.56
CA THR A 88 -13.53 -28.59 18.51
C THR A 88 -13.34 -27.11 18.73
N THR A 89 -14.08 -26.58 19.69
CA THR A 89 -13.84 -25.27 20.29
C THR A 89 -12.42 -25.22 20.87
N ALA A 90 -11.55 -24.43 20.25
CA ALA A 90 -10.29 -24.00 20.87
C ALA A 90 -10.61 -23.12 22.09
N PRO A 91 -9.82 -23.22 23.18
CA PRO A 91 -10.22 -22.71 24.49
C PRO A 91 -10.22 -21.19 24.52
N ALA A 92 -11.27 -20.62 25.11
CA ALA A 92 -11.31 -19.24 25.54
C ALA A 92 -10.68 -19.12 26.94
N GLY A 93 -9.63 -18.31 27.08
CA GLY A 93 -9.23 -17.72 28.35
C GLY A 93 -7.80 -18.00 28.80
N GLY A 94 -6.95 -16.97 28.72
CA GLY A 94 -5.75 -16.79 29.54
C GLY A 94 -4.42 -17.12 28.85
N GLY A 95 -3.77 -16.11 28.27
CA GLY A 95 -2.30 -16.08 28.11
C GLY A 95 -1.75 -15.95 26.69
N GLU A 96 -2.49 -16.34 25.65
CA GLU A 96 -1.98 -16.26 24.26
C GLU A 96 -2.39 -14.94 23.59
N LEU A 97 -1.39 -14.18 23.16
CA LEU A 97 -1.54 -12.90 22.45
C LEU A 97 -2.48 -13.07 21.24
N GLY A 98 -3.43 -12.16 21.05
CA GLY A 98 -4.39 -12.21 19.94
C GLY A 98 -5.63 -13.07 20.19
N GLY A 99 -5.75 -13.69 21.37
CA GLY A 99 -6.92 -14.46 21.79
C GLY A 99 -8.23 -13.65 21.78
N LEU A 100 -8.17 -12.35 22.06
CA LEU A 100 -9.31 -11.43 22.00
C LEU A 100 -10.00 -11.42 20.64
N SER A 101 -9.23 -11.25 19.56
CA SER A 101 -9.74 -11.17 18.18
C SER A 101 -10.02 -12.53 17.56
N ARG A 102 -9.36 -13.59 18.05
CA ARG A 102 -9.43 -14.94 17.49
C ARG A 102 -10.87 -15.47 17.41
N LYS A 103 -11.71 -15.16 18.40
CA LYS A 103 -13.13 -15.56 18.42
C LYS A 103 -13.99 -14.93 17.31
N TYR A 104 -13.51 -13.86 16.67
CA TYR A 104 -14.19 -13.19 15.55
C TYR A 104 -13.62 -13.56 14.19
N GLU A 105 -12.44 -14.16 14.13
CA GLU A 105 -11.65 -14.34 12.90
C GLU A 105 -11.38 -15.81 12.57
N ALA A 106 -11.23 -16.67 13.59
CA ALA A 106 -10.76 -18.02 13.40
C ALA A 106 -11.86 -18.96 12.89
N ARG A 107 -11.57 -19.62 11.75
CA ARG A 107 -12.39 -20.71 11.21
C ARG A 107 -11.79 -22.10 11.45
N GLY A 108 -10.62 -22.15 12.08
CA GLY A 108 -9.82 -23.34 12.38
C GLY A 108 -8.64 -23.52 11.43
N PRO A 109 -7.54 -24.17 11.87
CA PRO A 109 -6.29 -24.24 11.11
C PRO A 109 -6.43 -25.00 9.79
N GLY A 110 -7.41 -25.90 9.68
CA GLY A 110 -7.68 -26.71 8.49
C GLY A 110 -8.72 -26.13 7.52
N THR A 111 -9.27 -24.93 7.79
CA THR A 111 -10.29 -24.35 6.91
C THR A 111 -9.77 -24.19 5.49
N VAL A 112 -10.57 -24.59 4.51
CA VAL A 112 -10.34 -24.27 3.11
C VAL A 112 -11.65 -23.76 2.52
N SER A 113 -11.68 -22.48 2.12
CA SER A 113 -12.83 -21.87 1.44
C SER A 113 -12.61 -21.92 -0.06
N THR A 114 -13.55 -22.50 -0.81
CA THR A 114 -13.41 -22.80 -2.25
C THR A 114 -13.58 -21.59 -3.16
N GLY A 115 -13.93 -20.40 -2.64
CA GLY A 115 -13.96 -19.15 -3.41
C GLY A 115 -14.96 -19.14 -4.57
N LYS A 116 -16.08 -19.87 -4.47
CA LYS A 116 -17.08 -19.94 -5.55
C LYS A 116 -17.84 -18.61 -5.67
N GLY A 117 -17.33 -17.70 -6.51
CA GLY A 117 -17.94 -16.39 -6.81
C GLY A 117 -17.07 -15.17 -6.49
N ASP A 118 -15.93 -15.35 -5.83
CA ASP A 118 -15.04 -14.25 -5.42
C ASP A 118 -13.76 -14.22 -6.26
N HIS A 119 -13.31 -13.02 -6.61
CA HIS A 119 -12.07 -12.78 -7.37
C HIS A 119 -10.78 -13.12 -6.57
N GLY A 120 -10.91 -13.70 -5.37
CA GLY A 120 -9.84 -13.95 -4.39
C GLY A 120 -9.25 -15.36 -4.38
N GLY A 121 -9.78 -16.30 -5.17
CA GLY A 121 -9.33 -17.71 -5.18
C GLY A 121 -9.67 -18.46 -3.89
N VAL A 122 -8.99 -19.58 -3.65
CA VAL A 122 -9.16 -20.41 -2.43
C VAL A 122 -8.44 -19.76 -1.24
N SER A 123 -9.08 -19.76 -0.06
CA SER A 123 -8.52 -19.23 1.19
C SER A 123 -8.32 -20.32 2.25
N TYR A 124 -7.24 -20.22 3.01
CA TYR A 124 -6.72 -21.30 3.86
C TYR A 124 -6.52 -20.89 5.32
N GLY A 125 -6.86 -21.79 6.24
CA GLY A 125 -6.54 -21.73 7.66
C GLY A 125 -7.30 -20.71 8.50
N SER A 126 -6.85 -20.58 9.74
CA SER A 126 -7.43 -19.76 10.81
C SER A 126 -7.48 -18.27 10.43
N TYR A 127 -6.54 -17.82 9.60
CA TYR A 127 -6.41 -16.43 9.17
C TYR A 127 -6.77 -16.18 7.70
N GLN A 128 -7.34 -17.19 7.01
CA GLN A 128 -7.82 -17.08 5.62
C GLN A 128 -6.76 -16.57 4.62
N PHE A 129 -5.59 -17.20 4.62
CA PHE A 129 -4.54 -16.93 3.62
C PHE A 129 -5.08 -17.25 2.23
N ALA A 130 -5.19 -16.24 1.37
CA ALA A 130 -5.73 -16.37 0.03
C ALA A 130 -4.65 -16.76 -0.98
N SER A 131 -5.04 -17.59 -1.94
CA SER A 131 -4.19 -17.99 -3.07
C SER A 131 -3.99 -16.85 -4.08
N ALA A 132 -5.01 -16.04 -4.37
CA ALA A 132 -4.92 -15.01 -5.41
C ALA A 132 -4.03 -13.82 -5.04
N ASN A 133 -4.01 -13.42 -3.76
CA ASN A 133 -3.16 -12.32 -3.29
C ASN A 133 -1.76 -12.79 -2.84
N GLY A 134 -1.45 -14.09 -2.99
CA GLY A 134 -0.16 -14.67 -2.64
C GLY A 134 0.08 -14.94 -1.15
N SER A 135 -0.82 -14.54 -0.25
CA SER A 135 -0.63 -14.70 1.21
C SER A 135 -0.50 -16.17 1.64
N ALA A 136 -1.20 -17.09 0.96
CA ALA A 136 -1.03 -18.53 1.19
C ALA A 136 0.37 -19.02 0.82
N GLN A 137 0.93 -18.50 -0.27
CA GLN A 137 2.30 -18.83 -0.67
C GLN A 137 3.31 -18.23 0.31
N SER A 138 3.13 -16.98 0.74
CA SER A 138 4.02 -16.34 1.71
C SER A 138 4.03 -17.07 3.05
N PHE A 139 2.86 -17.53 3.51
CA PHE A 139 2.78 -18.38 4.69
C PHE A 139 3.59 -19.67 4.50
N VAL A 140 3.37 -20.41 3.40
CA VAL A 140 4.13 -21.64 3.10
C VAL A 140 5.64 -21.38 3.09
N ASN A 141 6.09 -20.31 2.42
CA ASN A 141 7.50 -19.95 2.36
C ASN A 141 8.09 -19.69 3.75
N SER A 142 7.31 -19.08 4.67
CA SER A 142 7.75 -18.82 6.03
C SER A 142 8.04 -20.09 6.84
N LEU A 143 7.32 -21.18 6.53
CA LEU A 143 7.45 -22.47 7.23
C LEU A 143 8.82 -23.13 6.96
N LYS A 144 9.52 -22.76 5.89
CA LYS A 144 10.78 -23.43 5.48
C LYS A 144 11.80 -23.54 6.61
N LYS A 145 11.87 -22.53 7.49
CA LYS A 145 12.81 -22.48 8.61
C LYS A 145 12.16 -22.83 9.94
N SER A 146 10.91 -22.41 10.17
CA SER A 146 10.24 -22.57 11.46
C SER A 146 9.56 -23.92 11.62
N ASN A 147 9.07 -24.49 10.51
CA ASN A 147 8.26 -25.72 10.47
C ASN A 147 8.54 -26.50 9.16
N PRO A 148 9.74 -27.07 9.00
CA PRO A 148 10.19 -27.67 7.73
C PRO A 148 9.30 -28.82 7.27
N GLU A 149 8.69 -29.57 8.20
CA GLU A 149 7.74 -30.64 7.87
C GLU A 149 6.46 -30.11 7.20
N PHE A 150 5.90 -29.01 7.71
CA PHE A 150 4.74 -28.37 7.10
C PHE A 150 5.10 -27.74 5.75
N HIS A 151 6.29 -27.14 5.63
CA HIS A 151 6.79 -26.64 4.35
C HIS A 151 6.92 -27.76 3.32
N ALA A 152 7.52 -28.90 3.69
CA ALA A 152 7.69 -30.04 2.80
C ALA A 152 6.35 -30.56 2.27
N ALA A 153 5.34 -30.66 3.13
CA ALA A 153 4.01 -31.11 2.75
C ALA A 153 3.24 -30.12 1.85
N LEU A 154 3.48 -28.81 1.95
CA LEU A 154 2.74 -27.79 1.19
C LEU A 154 3.47 -27.29 -0.07
N SER A 155 4.80 -27.29 -0.08
CA SER A 155 5.63 -26.67 -1.14
C SER A 155 5.57 -27.41 -2.49
N GLY A 156 5.15 -28.67 -2.51
CA GLY A 156 5.00 -29.47 -3.72
C GLY A 156 3.75 -29.14 -4.55
N SER A 157 2.86 -28.27 -4.06
CA SER A 157 1.61 -27.92 -4.75
C SER A 157 1.37 -26.40 -4.72
N LYS A 158 0.71 -25.87 -5.75
CA LYS A 158 0.40 -24.43 -5.83
C LYS A 158 -0.82 -24.08 -4.98
N PRO A 159 -0.79 -23.03 -4.13
CA PRO A 159 -1.98 -22.52 -3.46
C PRO A 159 -3.11 -22.23 -4.45
N GLY A 160 -4.33 -22.66 -4.11
CA GLY A 160 -5.49 -22.62 -4.99
C GLY A 160 -5.75 -23.92 -5.77
N SER A 161 -4.77 -24.84 -5.83
CA SER A 161 -4.99 -26.16 -6.42
C SER A 161 -5.70 -27.11 -5.46
N GLU A 162 -6.36 -28.13 -6.02
CA GLU A 162 -6.97 -29.20 -5.23
C GLU A 162 -5.94 -29.97 -4.41
N ALA A 163 -4.79 -30.30 -5.01
CA ALA A 163 -3.69 -30.98 -4.34
C ALA A 163 -3.18 -30.19 -3.12
N PHE A 164 -2.97 -28.88 -3.26
CA PHE A 164 -2.59 -28.02 -2.13
C PHE A 164 -3.67 -27.98 -1.05
N SER A 165 -4.94 -27.90 -1.46
CA SER A 165 -6.08 -27.86 -0.54
C SER A 165 -6.24 -29.15 0.26
N ASN A 166 -5.97 -30.30 -0.36
CA ASN A 166 -5.98 -31.59 0.31
C ASN A 166 -4.78 -31.72 1.26
N ALA A 167 -3.57 -31.33 0.83
CA ALA A 167 -2.38 -31.31 1.68
C ALA A 167 -2.57 -30.41 2.93
N TRP A 168 -3.20 -29.24 2.76
CA TRP A 168 -3.53 -28.33 3.85
C TRP A 168 -4.45 -28.98 4.89
N LYS A 169 -5.54 -29.61 4.43
CA LYS A 169 -6.49 -30.32 5.32
C LYS A 169 -5.81 -31.48 6.04
N GLN A 170 -4.98 -32.25 5.33
CA GLN A 170 -4.24 -33.38 5.91
C GLN A 170 -3.27 -32.93 7.00
N LEU A 171 -2.52 -31.85 6.78
CA LEU A 171 -1.66 -31.27 7.82
C LEU A 171 -2.43 -30.84 9.06
N ALA A 172 -3.54 -30.11 8.85
CA ALA A 172 -4.37 -29.67 9.95
C ALA A 172 -5.05 -30.82 10.71
N ALA A 173 -5.32 -31.94 10.06
CA ALA A 173 -5.81 -33.16 10.71
C ALA A 173 -4.70 -33.90 11.47
N LYS A 174 -3.48 -33.93 10.91
CA LYS A 174 -2.31 -34.62 11.48
C LYS A 174 -1.77 -33.91 12.73
N ASP A 175 -1.62 -32.59 12.67
CA ASP A 175 -1.16 -31.77 13.79
C ASP A 175 -1.94 -30.45 13.86
N PRO A 176 -3.18 -30.49 14.40
CA PRO A 176 -4.03 -29.31 14.46
C PRO A 176 -3.41 -28.20 15.31
N LYS A 177 -2.76 -28.53 16.43
CA LYS A 177 -2.22 -27.53 17.36
C LYS A 177 -0.93 -26.91 16.83
N GLY A 178 0.01 -27.72 16.34
CA GLY A 178 1.25 -27.21 15.77
C GLY A 178 1.01 -26.41 14.50
N PHE A 179 0.09 -26.84 13.63
CA PHE A 179 -0.23 -26.10 12.42
C PHE A 179 -0.96 -24.78 12.70
N ASP A 180 -1.88 -24.75 13.68
CA ASP A 180 -2.51 -23.52 14.14
C ASP A 180 -1.49 -22.56 14.77
N LYS A 181 -0.56 -23.08 15.57
CA LYS A 181 0.55 -22.29 16.13
C LYS A 181 1.43 -21.70 15.03
N ALA A 182 1.78 -22.47 14.00
CA ALA A 182 2.59 -21.99 12.89
C ALA A 182 1.91 -20.84 12.13
N GLN A 183 0.59 -20.93 11.91
CA GLN A 183 -0.20 -19.85 11.33
C GLN A 183 -0.23 -18.61 12.25
N HIS A 184 -0.41 -18.83 13.54
CA HIS A 184 -0.42 -17.78 14.55
C HIS A 184 0.93 -17.03 14.63
N ASP A 185 2.04 -17.76 14.73
CA ASP A 185 3.40 -17.21 14.78
C ASP A 185 3.72 -16.38 13.51
N TYR A 186 3.27 -16.85 12.34
CA TYR A 186 3.41 -16.10 11.09
C TYR A 186 2.68 -14.76 11.14
N ILE A 187 1.43 -14.74 11.60
CA ILE A 187 0.65 -13.50 11.72
C ILE A 187 1.24 -12.58 12.78
N LYS A 188 1.73 -13.13 13.91
CA LYS A 188 2.45 -12.35 14.91
C LYS A 188 3.62 -11.61 14.29
N ALA A 189 4.49 -12.32 13.57
CA ALA A 189 5.70 -11.76 12.98
C ALA A 189 5.42 -10.73 11.88
N THR A 190 4.35 -10.91 11.10
CA THR A 190 4.06 -10.07 9.92
C THR A 190 3.11 -8.92 10.19
N HIS A 191 2.29 -9.01 11.24
CA HIS A 191 1.29 -8.00 11.60
C HIS A 191 1.56 -7.41 12.97
N TYR A 192 1.51 -8.21 14.04
CA TYR A 192 1.64 -7.67 15.40
C TYR A 192 3.01 -7.07 15.67
N ASP A 193 4.10 -7.80 15.43
CA ASP A 193 5.45 -7.34 15.76
C ASP A 193 5.82 -6.08 14.97
N VAL A 194 5.39 -6.02 13.70
CA VAL A 194 5.56 -4.85 12.84
C VAL A 194 4.71 -3.68 13.33
N GLY A 195 3.43 -3.93 13.65
CA GLY A 195 2.51 -2.93 14.16
C GLY A 195 2.97 -2.36 15.51
N ALA A 196 3.42 -3.21 16.43
CA ALA A 196 3.96 -2.84 17.74
C ALA A 196 5.19 -1.93 17.59
N ALA A 197 6.12 -2.29 16.70
CA ALA A 197 7.28 -1.45 16.41
C ALA A 197 6.88 -0.08 15.83
N ASN A 198 5.90 -0.05 14.90
CA ASN A 198 5.40 1.18 14.31
C ASN A 198 4.68 2.06 15.33
N ILE A 199 3.82 1.48 16.17
CA ILE A 199 3.12 2.16 17.26
C ILE A 199 4.13 2.79 18.23
N LYS A 200 5.13 2.04 18.68
CA LYS A 200 6.19 2.56 19.55
C LYS A 200 6.91 3.73 18.91
N LYS A 201 7.24 3.64 17.63
CA LYS A 201 7.89 4.72 16.89
C LYS A 201 7.00 5.96 16.71
N ALA A 202 5.72 5.78 16.41
CA ALA A 202 4.80 6.87 16.09
C ALA A 202 4.25 7.59 17.32
N THR A 203 4.15 6.87 18.44
CA THR A 203 3.42 7.32 19.63
C THR A 203 4.25 7.32 20.90
N GLY A 204 5.39 6.63 20.92
CA GLY A 204 6.18 6.39 22.14
C GLY A 204 5.61 5.28 23.04
N ILE A 205 4.47 4.66 22.69
CA ILE A 205 3.89 3.56 23.48
C ILE A 205 4.70 2.28 23.27
N ASP A 206 5.40 1.84 24.32
CA ASP A 206 6.00 0.52 24.35
C ASP A 206 4.97 -0.51 24.84
N LEU A 207 4.39 -1.28 23.92
CA LEU A 207 3.34 -2.25 24.22
C LEU A 207 3.78 -3.36 25.18
N ASP A 208 5.08 -3.66 25.28
CA ASP A 208 5.60 -4.67 26.21
C ASP A 208 5.49 -4.19 27.67
N THR A 209 5.40 -2.88 27.89
CA THR A 209 5.24 -2.25 29.22
C THR A 209 3.77 -2.02 29.60
N ARG A 210 2.82 -2.43 28.76
CA ARG A 210 1.38 -2.19 28.94
C ARG A 210 0.64 -3.51 29.22
N SER A 211 -0.65 -3.40 29.56
CA SER A 211 -1.53 -4.56 29.82
C SER A 211 -1.55 -5.56 28.66
N ALA A 212 -1.79 -6.84 28.98
CA ALA A 212 -1.98 -7.84 27.94
C ALA A 212 -3.25 -7.54 27.12
N ALA A 213 -4.26 -6.94 27.74
CA ALA A 213 -5.44 -6.40 27.05
C ALA A 213 -5.09 -5.37 25.97
N LEU A 214 -4.21 -4.41 26.25
CA LEU A 214 -3.79 -3.44 25.23
C LEU A 214 -2.97 -4.10 24.13
N ARG A 215 -2.10 -5.07 24.46
CA ARG A 215 -1.37 -5.87 23.45
C ARG A 215 -2.32 -6.63 22.53
N ASP A 216 -3.37 -7.24 23.08
CA ASP A 216 -4.41 -7.93 22.30
C ASP A 216 -5.21 -6.96 21.41
N VAL A 217 -5.46 -5.74 21.88
CA VAL A 217 -6.07 -4.68 21.05
C VAL A 217 -5.12 -4.24 19.93
N ALA A 218 -3.82 -4.13 20.19
CA ALA A 218 -2.83 -3.82 19.17
C ALA A 218 -2.71 -4.95 18.12
N TRP A 219 -2.80 -6.21 18.55
CA TRP A 219 -2.90 -7.36 17.65
C TRP A 219 -4.11 -7.26 16.74
N SER A 220 -5.30 -7.14 17.32
CA SER A 220 -6.57 -7.00 16.59
C SER A 220 -6.52 -5.86 15.57
N THR A 221 -5.97 -4.72 15.99
CA THR A 221 -5.84 -3.55 15.12
C THR A 221 -4.87 -3.83 13.97
N SER A 222 -3.71 -4.42 14.25
CA SER A 222 -2.67 -4.70 13.25
C SER A 222 -3.09 -5.76 12.24
N VAL A 223 -3.88 -6.76 12.65
CA VAL A 223 -4.40 -7.80 11.75
C VAL A 223 -5.50 -7.24 10.85
N GLN A 224 -6.43 -6.47 11.42
CA GLN A 224 -7.59 -6.00 10.65
C GLN A 224 -7.29 -4.80 9.74
N HIS A 225 -6.47 -3.86 10.22
CA HIS A 225 -6.15 -2.63 9.48
C HIS A 225 -4.78 -2.70 8.78
N GLY A 226 -3.98 -3.71 9.12
CA GLY A 226 -2.58 -3.80 8.72
C GLY A 226 -1.64 -3.07 9.69
N PRO A 227 -0.36 -3.47 9.75
CA PRO A 227 0.61 -2.93 10.71
C PRO A 227 0.98 -1.45 10.49
N GLY A 228 0.76 -0.92 9.28
CA GLY A 228 1.02 0.49 8.94
C GLY A 228 -0.18 1.42 9.07
N ALA A 229 -1.37 0.90 9.40
CA ALA A 229 -2.52 1.70 9.78
C ALA A 229 -2.74 1.68 11.30
N ALA A 230 -2.25 0.63 11.98
CA ALA A 230 -2.33 0.50 13.42
C ALA A 230 -1.64 1.66 14.18
N ASP A 231 -0.49 2.15 13.68
CA ASP A 231 0.20 3.30 14.27
C ASP A 231 -0.56 4.61 14.10
N ASP A 232 -1.16 4.86 12.93
CA ASP A 232 -2.03 6.02 12.69
C ASP A 232 -3.28 5.99 13.59
N ILE A 233 -3.91 4.83 13.75
CA ILE A 233 -5.04 4.63 14.66
C ILE A 233 -4.65 4.93 16.11
N PHE A 234 -3.52 4.40 16.58
CA PHE A 234 -3.04 4.66 17.95
C PHE A 234 -2.68 6.14 18.14
N LYS A 235 -2.06 6.77 17.14
CA LYS A 235 -1.74 8.21 17.16
C LYS A 235 -3.00 9.07 17.24
N LYS A 236 -4.03 8.76 16.45
CA LYS A 236 -5.32 9.45 16.48
C LYS A 236 -6.07 9.21 17.77
N ALA A 237 -6.03 7.98 18.30
CA ALA A 237 -6.60 7.65 19.61
C ALA A 237 -5.94 8.47 20.73
N LEU A 238 -4.62 8.69 20.69
CA LEU A 238 -3.97 9.58 21.66
C LEU A 238 -4.41 11.04 21.51
N ALA A 239 -4.71 11.51 20.29
CA ALA A 239 -5.11 12.89 20.02
C ALA A 239 -4.13 13.93 20.61
N GLY A 240 -2.83 13.64 20.57
CA GLY A 240 -1.78 14.50 21.12
C GLY A 240 -1.57 14.41 22.63
N ARG A 241 -2.34 13.57 23.35
CA ARG A 241 -2.10 13.31 24.78
C ARG A 241 -0.80 12.55 24.99
N ASP A 242 -0.16 12.85 26.12
CA ASP A 242 1.06 12.15 26.57
C ASP A 242 0.76 10.66 26.84
N PRO A 243 1.37 9.73 26.09
CA PRO A 243 1.09 8.29 26.19
C PRO A 243 1.36 7.72 27.59
N SER A 244 2.28 8.33 28.36
CA SER A 244 2.59 7.89 29.72
C SER A 244 1.47 8.19 30.72
N LYS A 245 0.62 9.18 30.41
CA LYS A 245 -0.47 9.65 31.29
C LYS A 245 -1.84 9.08 30.92
N VAL A 246 -1.97 8.42 29.77
CA VAL A 246 -3.22 7.79 29.36
C VAL A 246 -3.29 6.38 29.94
N SER A 247 -4.37 6.06 30.65
CA SER A 247 -4.60 4.71 31.17
C SER A 247 -4.91 3.72 30.04
N ASP A 248 -4.57 2.44 30.22
CA ASP A 248 -4.91 1.40 29.23
C ASP A 248 -6.40 1.30 28.96
N GLU A 249 -7.24 1.50 29.98
CA GLU A 249 -8.69 1.51 29.82
C GLU A 249 -9.15 2.62 28.88
N GLN A 250 -8.61 3.84 29.07
CA GLN A 250 -8.97 4.98 28.24
C GLN A 250 -8.45 4.80 26.81
N LEU A 251 -7.19 4.37 26.68
CA LEU A 251 -6.57 4.15 25.38
C LEU A 251 -7.29 3.06 24.58
N ILE A 252 -7.72 1.97 25.21
CA ILE A 252 -8.54 0.92 24.57
C ILE A 252 -9.85 1.50 24.03
N LYS A 253 -10.58 2.28 24.85
CA LYS A 253 -11.83 2.93 24.41
C LYS A 253 -11.60 3.85 23.22
N ASP A 254 -10.53 4.64 23.26
CA ASP A 254 -10.20 5.61 22.22
C ASP A 254 -9.75 4.94 20.91
N ILE A 255 -9.01 3.83 20.99
CA ILE A 255 -8.65 3.02 19.82
C ILE A 255 -9.90 2.46 19.14
N TYR A 256 -10.85 1.91 19.90
CA TYR A 256 -12.10 1.41 19.32
C TYR A 256 -13.01 2.52 18.80
N ALA A 257 -13.00 3.69 19.44
CA ALA A 257 -13.69 4.87 18.93
C ALA A 257 -13.12 5.32 17.58
N GLU A 258 -11.78 5.34 17.42
CA GLU A 258 -11.15 5.67 16.13
C GLU A 258 -11.40 4.57 15.09
N ARG A 259 -11.27 3.29 15.44
CA ARG A 259 -11.56 2.16 14.54
C ARG A 259 -13.00 2.18 14.03
N GLY A 260 -13.94 2.53 14.91
CA GLY A 260 -15.36 2.64 14.61
C GLY A 260 -15.81 4.03 14.14
N ARG A 261 -14.89 4.97 13.88
CA ARG A 261 -15.25 6.34 13.54
C ARG A 261 -16.02 6.40 12.23
N THR A 262 -17.16 7.09 12.26
CA THR A 262 -17.94 7.40 11.06
C THR A 262 -17.72 8.83 10.60
N ASN A 263 -17.91 9.06 9.30
CA ASN A 263 -18.06 10.42 8.77
C ASN A 263 -19.49 10.94 9.03
N SER A 264 -19.80 12.14 8.52
CA SER A 264 -21.13 12.76 8.63
C SER A 264 -22.27 11.97 7.99
N SER A 265 -21.97 11.07 7.04
CA SER A 265 -22.97 10.18 6.41
C SER A 265 -23.14 8.85 7.15
N GLY A 266 -22.53 8.68 8.32
CA GLY A 266 -22.58 7.42 9.08
C GLY A 266 -21.77 6.29 8.44
N THR A 267 -20.86 6.59 7.51
CA THR A 267 -19.96 5.63 6.85
C THR A 267 -18.72 5.44 7.69
N LEU A 268 -18.34 4.19 7.98
CA LEU A 268 -17.08 3.90 8.68
C LEU A 268 -15.89 4.40 7.88
N VAL A 269 -15.04 5.22 8.47
CA VAL A 269 -13.98 5.92 7.76
C VAL A 269 -12.91 4.95 7.26
N HIS A 270 -12.54 3.98 8.10
CA HIS A 270 -11.55 2.95 7.78
C HIS A 270 -12.09 1.82 6.89
N PHE A 271 -13.40 1.75 6.68
CA PHE A 271 -14.08 0.74 5.86
C PHE A 271 -14.99 1.36 4.81
N SER A 272 -14.66 2.58 4.37
CA SER A 272 -15.51 3.39 3.49
C SER A 272 -15.68 2.79 2.09
N SER A 273 -14.79 1.88 1.68
CA SER A 273 -14.87 1.11 0.43
C SER A 273 -15.70 -0.17 0.54
N ASN A 274 -16.10 -0.58 1.76
CA ASN A 274 -16.90 -1.78 1.97
C ASN A 274 -18.41 -1.48 1.88
N SER A 275 -19.23 -2.51 1.61
CA SER A 275 -20.69 -2.37 1.63
C SER A 275 -21.20 -1.94 3.01
N LYS A 276 -22.39 -1.33 3.06
CA LYS A 276 -22.99 -0.89 4.32
C LYS A 276 -23.19 -2.04 5.32
N SER A 277 -23.59 -3.22 4.82
CA SER A 277 -23.73 -4.43 5.64
C SER A 277 -22.40 -4.91 6.25
N VAL A 278 -21.30 -4.82 5.50
CA VAL A 278 -19.96 -5.13 6.03
C VAL A 278 -19.55 -4.09 7.07
N GLN A 279 -19.81 -2.80 6.81
CA GLN A 279 -19.53 -1.73 7.78
C GLN A 279 -20.32 -1.93 9.08
N GLU A 280 -21.59 -2.30 9.01
CA GLU A 280 -22.42 -2.60 10.19
C GLU A 280 -21.90 -3.82 10.97
N GLY A 281 -21.52 -4.89 10.27
CA GLY A 281 -20.91 -6.06 10.89
C GLY A 281 -19.61 -5.73 11.62
N VAL A 282 -18.75 -4.92 11.00
CA VAL A 282 -17.49 -4.44 11.59
C VAL A 282 -17.73 -3.52 12.79
N ALA A 283 -18.68 -2.58 12.69
CA ALA A 283 -19.04 -1.70 13.81
C ALA A 283 -19.58 -2.49 15.01
N ASN A 284 -20.42 -3.50 14.78
CA ASN A 284 -20.96 -4.36 15.83
C ASN A 284 -19.87 -5.25 16.46
N ARG A 285 -18.91 -5.71 15.66
CA ARG A 285 -17.71 -6.39 16.18
C ARG A 285 -16.94 -5.47 17.12
N PHE A 286 -16.66 -4.21 16.76
CA PHE A 286 -15.94 -3.27 17.62
C PHE A 286 -16.63 -3.02 18.96
N LYS A 287 -17.96 -2.90 18.96
CA LYS A 287 -18.75 -2.77 20.19
C LYS A 287 -18.64 -4.00 21.10
N SER A 288 -18.47 -5.19 20.53
CA SER A 288 -18.27 -6.41 21.30
C SER A 288 -16.83 -6.50 21.80
N GLU A 289 -15.87 -6.34 20.89
CA GLU A 289 -14.44 -6.52 21.15
C GLU A 289 -13.89 -5.52 22.17
N VAL A 290 -14.40 -4.28 22.22
CA VAL A 290 -14.06 -3.33 23.28
C VAL A 290 -14.54 -3.79 24.66
N LYS A 291 -15.72 -4.41 24.76
CA LYS A 291 -16.24 -4.93 26.05
C LYS A 291 -15.36 -6.07 26.54
N ASP A 292 -14.95 -6.95 25.65
CA ASP A 292 -14.06 -8.06 25.97
C ASP A 292 -12.66 -7.59 26.36
N ALA A 293 -12.10 -6.60 25.65
CA ALA A 293 -10.81 -6.02 25.99
C ALA A 293 -10.83 -5.37 27.38
N LEU A 294 -11.91 -4.66 27.73
CA LEU A 294 -12.09 -4.07 29.05
C LEU A 294 -12.32 -5.13 30.14
N ALA A 295 -13.02 -6.21 29.84
CA ALA A 295 -13.17 -7.34 30.75
C ALA A 295 -11.84 -8.06 31.01
N LEU A 296 -11.03 -8.24 29.96
CA LEU A 296 -9.67 -8.79 30.06
C LEU A 296 -8.79 -7.88 30.92
N LEU A 297 -8.80 -6.56 30.68
CA LEU A 297 -8.07 -5.59 31.50
C LEU A 297 -8.52 -5.62 32.97
N LYS A 298 -9.83 -5.74 33.23
CA LYS A 298 -10.36 -5.87 34.59
C LYS A 298 -9.88 -7.15 35.27
N LYS A 299 -9.85 -8.28 34.53
CA LYS A 299 -9.34 -9.56 35.03
C LYS A 299 -7.84 -9.50 35.34
N GLU A 300 -7.04 -8.85 34.50
CA GLU A 300 -5.61 -8.63 34.75
C GLU A 300 -5.38 -7.80 36.01
N LYS A 301 -6.13 -6.71 36.17
CA LYS A 301 -6.05 -5.86 37.39
C LYS A 301 -6.52 -6.59 38.65
N ALA A 302 -7.49 -7.50 38.54
CA ALA A 302 -7.99 -8.31 39.65
C ALA A 302 -7.09 -9.50 39.99
N GLY A 303 -6.30 -9.99 39.04
CA GLY A 303 -5.37 -11.13 39.19
C GLY A 303 -3.93 -10.75 39.50
N GLY A 304 -3.68 -9.52 39.95
CA GLY A 304 -2.35 -8.96 40.20
C GLY A 304 -1.61 -9.56 41.41
N THR A 305 -1.20 -10.82 41.29
CA THR A 305 -0.04 -11.42 41.97
C THR A 305 0.48 -12.54 41.07
N THR A 306 1.37 -12.21 40.14
CA THR A 306 2.44 -13.09 39.62
C THR A 306 3.23 -12.33 38.55
N THR A 307 4.34 -11.74 38.98
CA THR A 307 5.42 -11.29 38.11
C THR A 307 6.11 -12.49 37.46
N PRO A 308 6.31 -12.54 36.13
CA PRO A 308 7.21 -13.51 35.54
C PRO A 308 8.67 -13.03 35.64
N GLY A 309 9.37 -13.56 36.65
CA GLY A 309 10.63 -14.29 36.46
C GLY A 309 11.87 -13.55 35.99
N THR A 310 12.58 -12.96 36.94
CA THR A 310 14.05 -12.89 36.99
C THR A 310 14.66 -14.29 36.94
N THR A 311 15.67 -14.51 36.10
CA THR A 311 16.62 -15.63 36.23
C THR A 311 17.89 -15.13 36.91
N THR A 312 18.15 -15.63 38.12
CA THR A 312 19.43 -15.65 38.85
C THR A 312 20.50 -16.44 38.07
N ALA A 313 21.81 -16.32 38.22
CA ALA A 313 22.72 -15.45 38.98
C ALA A 313 24.13 -15.68 38.39
N ASP A 314 24.94 -14.63 38.35
CA ASP A 314 26.40 -14.76 38.45
C ASP A 314 26.94 -13.56 39.25
N THR A 315 28.06 -13.77 39.91
CA THR A 315 28.32 -13.33 41.29
C THR A 315 29.18 -12.04 41.38
N LYS A 316 28.80 -11.13 42.30
CA LYS A 316 29.66 -10.21 43.11
C LYS A 316 30.40 -9.01 42.45
N PRO A 317 30.84 -7.99 43.22
CA PRO A 317 30.02 -6.92 43.84
C PRO A 317 30.53 -5.49 43.53
N ALA A 318 29.67 -4.49 43.68
CA ALA A 318 30.11 -3.15 44.08
C ALA A 318 29.06 -2.51 45.01
N THR A 319 29.52 -2.29 46.25
CA THR A 319 29.14 -1.30 47.27
C THR A 319 28.69 0.05 46.66
N SER A 320 27.91 0.95 47.26
CA SER A 320 27.32 1.15 48.59
C SER A 320 26.56 2.48 48.50
N ASN A 321 25.36 2.54 49.08
CA ASN A 321 24.67 3.66 49.77
C ASN A 321 24.60 5.08 49.14
N THR A 322 23.37 5.60 48.91
CA THR A 322 22.55 6.51 49.78
C THR A 322 23.08 7.97 49.72
N THR A 323 22.32 9.06 49.57
CA THR A 323 21.02 9.47 50.11
C THR A 323 20.63 10.82 49.47
N GLY A 324 19.32 11.13 49.42
CA GLY A 324 18.67 12.45 49.60
C GLY A 324 19.22 13.66 48.83
N GLY A 325 18.42 14.46 48.13
CA GLY A 325 17.08 14.94 48.43
C GLY A 325 17.02 16.43 48.05
N THR A 326 15.80 16.93 47.86
CA THR A 326 15.38 18.35 47.83
C THR A 326 15.77 19.26 46.65
N LYS A 327 14.71 19.68 45.93
CA LYS A 327 14.54 20.92 45.12
C LYS A 327 14.46 22.14 46.07
N PRO A 328 14.72 23.41 45.66
CA PRO A 328 13.72 24.21 44.93
C PRO A 328 14.31 25.20 43.88
N ALA A 329 13.40 25.99 43.28
CA ALA A 329 13.46 26.79 42.05
C ALA A 329 14.35 28.06 42.01
N THR A 330 14.62 28.57 40.79
CA THR A 330 14.48 29.97 40.29
C THR A 330 15.15 30.07 38.90
N SER A 331 14.43 30.37 37.81
CA SER A 331 14.10 31.66 37.16
C SER A 331 15.20 32.26 36.25
N ASN A 332 14.77 32.62 35.03
CA ASN A 332 15.35 33.55 34.04
C ASN A 332 16.71 33.16 33.42
N THR A 333 17.07 33.38 32.15
CA THR A 333 16.66 34.35 31.13
C THR A 333 17.26 33.92 29.77
N LYS A 334 16.61 34.26 28.66
CA LYS A 334 17.15 34.25 27.28
C LYS A 334 17.99 35.53 27.05
N PRO A 335 19.03 35.54 26.20
CA PRO A 335 18.93 36.12 24.83
C PRO A 335 19.78 35.33 23.78
N ALA A 336 19.26 34.94 22.62
CA ALA A 336 19.35 35.65 21.33
C ALA A 336 20.69 36.37 21.03
N THR A 337 21.45 35.88 20.04
CA THR A 337 22.27 36.69 19.12
C THR A 337 22.44 35.97 17.77
N SER A 338 22.43 36.77 16.70
CA SER A 338 22.62 36.42 15.30
C SER A 338 24.03 36.79 14.82
N ASN A 339 24.30 36.42 13.55
CA ASN A 339 25.31 36.92 12.59
C ASN A 339 26.55 36.03 12.35
N THR A 340 27.20 35.93 11.18
CA THR A 340 26.93 36.12 9.73
C THR A 340 28.20 35.62 8.99
N THR A 341 28.06 35.07 7.76
CA THR A 341 28.99 35.06 6.59
C THR A 341 30.35 34.32 6.50
N GLY A 342 30.49 33.62 5.36
CA GLY A 342 31.69 33.52 4.48
C GLY A 342 32.46 32.18 4.51
N ALA A 343 32.97 31.56 3.44
CA ALA A 343 32.85 31.69 1.99
C ALA A 343 33.44 30.41 1.34
N ASN A 344 32.84 29.97 0.23
CA ASN A 344 33.35 29.31 -0.99
C ASN A 344 34.47 28.22 -0.96
N SER A 345 34.19 27.06 -1.57
CA SER A 345 35.14 26.26 -2.37
C SER A 345 34.41 25.32 -3.34
N GLN A 346 35.04 25.12 -4.51
CA GLN A 346 34.48 24.80 -5.82
C GLN A 346 33.85 23.41 -6.07
N LYS A 347 32.98 23.46 -7.08
CA LYS A 347 32.30 22.46 -7.93
C LYS A 347 33.20 21.35 -8.53
N PRO A 348 32.61 20.22 -8.99
CA PRO A 348 32.34 20.01 -10.43
C PRO A 348 30.90 19.47 -10.71
N THR A 349 30.02 20.17 -11.45
CA THR A 349 29.59 20.00 -12.87
C THR A 349 28.96 18.61 -13.11
N THR A 350 27.69 18.41 -13.50
CA THR A 350 26.73 19.22 -14.27
C THR A 350 25.34 18.57 -14.13
N GLU A 351 24.45 19.13 -13.31
CA GLU A 351 23.01 18.84 -13.35
C GLU A 351 22.33 20.15 -13.71
N VAL A 352 21.55 20.14 -14.78
CA VAL A 352 20.81 21.34 -15.20
C VAL A 352 19.65 21.44 -14.22
N ASP A 353 19.72 22.44 -13.34
CA ASP A 353 18.67 22.73 -12.39
C ASP A 353 17.42 23.21 -13.16
N LEU A 354 16.41 22.34 -13.26
CA LEU A 354 15.11 22.64 -13.87
C LEU A 354 14.08 23.09 -12.83
N ASN A 355 14.47 23.40 -11.59
CA ASN A 355 13.53 23.82 -10.55
C ASN A 355 13.26 25.33 -10.52
N ASP A 356 13.84 26.11 -11.44
CA ASP A 356 13.54 27.54 -11.52
C ASP A 356 12.39 27.81 -12.52
N THR A 357 11.14 27.70 -12.04
CA THR A 357 9.99 28.47 -12.59
C THR A 357 8.74 28.30 -11.71
N GLN A 358 8.56 29.22 -10.77
CA GLN A 358 7.21 29.68 -10.48
C GLN A 358 6.71 30.36 -11.77
N THR A 359 5.65 29.83 -12.36
CA THR A 359 5.00 30.25 -13.62
C THR A 359 5.72 29.90 -14.93
N VAL A 360 5.11 28.99 -15.70
CA VAL A 360 5.50 28.69 -17.08
C VAL A 360 4.95 29.82 -17.96
N ALA A 361 5.81 30.59 -18.60
CA ALA A 361 5.38 31.60 -19.56
C ALA A 361 4.62 30.95 -20.75
N PRO A 362 3.49 31.51 -21.21
CA PRO A 362 2.79 31.03 -22.39
C PRO A 362 3.71 31.07 -23.63
N SER A 363 3.87 29.96 -24.34
CA SER A 363 4.35 29.98 -25.73
C SER A 363 3.44 30.91 -26.54
N LYS A 364 4.01 31.84 -27.32
CA LYS A 364 3.25 32.82 -28.11
C LYS A 364 2.43 32.15 -29.24
N SER A 365 2.82 30.94 -29.63
CA SER A 365 2.11 30.07 -30.57
C SER A 365 1.54 28.83 -29.87
N GLY A 366 0.37 28.37 -30.33
CA GLY A 366 -0.22 27.10 -29.90
C GLY A 366 0.66 25.88 -30.27
N PRO A 367 0.27 24.66 -29.86
CA PRO A 367 1.02 23.46 -30.20
C PRO A 367 1.09 23.25 -31.72
N ALA A 368 2.23 22.74 -32.20
CA ALA A 368 2.47 22.47 -33.62
C ALA A 368 1.56 21.34 -34.16
N VAL A 369 1.21 20.37 -33.30
CA VAL A 369 0.19 19.36 -33.58
C VAL A 369 -0.86 19.43 -32.48
N HIS A 370 -2.13 19.52 -32.87
CA HIS A 370 -3.26 19.59 -31.94
C HIS A 370 -4.41 18.70 -32.41
N VAL A 371 -4.91 17.89 -31.49
CA VAL A 371 -6.13 17.11 -31.66
C VAL A 371 -7.25 17.84 -30.94
N LYS A 372 -8.34 18.15 -31.66
CA LYS A 372 -9.49 18.83 -31.07
C LYS A 372 -10.31 17.89 -30.21
N VAL A 373 -9.97 17.80 -28.93
CA VAL A 373 -10.65 16.97 -27.92
C VAL A 373 -11.62 17.82 -27.10
N PRO A 374 -12.88 17.40 -26.87
CA PRO A 374 -13.77 18.09 -25.94
C PRO A 374 -13.23 17.97 -24.50
N TYR A 375 -13.48 19.00 -23.69
CA TYR A 375 -13.16 18.98 -22.27
C TYR A 375 -14.32 18.43 -21.45
N TYR A 376 -14.07 17.44 -20.60
CA TYR A 376 -15.03 16.91 -19.63
C TYR A 376 -14.44 16.93 -18.21
N SER A 377 -15.18 17.54 -17.28
CA SER A 377 -14.89 17.51 -15.86
C SER A 377 -15.29 16.17 -15.25
N GLN A 378 -14.46 15.60 -14.38
CA GLN A 378 -14.82 14.38 -13.63
C GLN A 378 -16.00 14.57 -12.67
N PHE A 379 -16.41 15.82 -12.43
CA PHE A 379 -17.49 16.20 -11.53
C PHE A 379 -18.81 16.49 -12.25
N GLU A 380 -18.84 16.37 -13.58
CA GLU A 380 -20.00 16.69 -14.41
C GLU A 380 -20.52 15.45 -15.16
N GLY A 381 -21.85 15.27 -15.15
CA GLY A 381 -22.52 14.13 -15.79
C GLY A 381 -22.79 14.34 -17.28
N GLY A 382 -23.43 13.36 -17.92
CA GLY A 382 -23.85 13.47 -19.33
C GLY A 382 -22.78 13.09 -20.37
N HIS A 383 -21.66 12.52 -19.93
CA HIS A 383 -20.52 12.17 -20.78
C HIS A 383 -20.22 10.66 -20.84
N GLY A 384 -21.16 9.82 -20.39
CA GLY A 384 -21.02 8.35 -20.43
C GLY A 384 -20.25 7.75 -19.25
N PHE A 385 -20.12 8.49 -18.15
CA PHE A 385 -19.57 8.00 -16.88
C PHE A 385 -20.33 8.61 -15.69
N THR A 386 -20.15 8.03 -14.50
CA THR A 386 -20.71 8.55 -13.24
C THR A 386 -19.74 9.55 -12.61
N PRO A 387 -20.14 10.81 -12.41
CA PRO A 387 -19.26 11.83 -11.82
C PRO A 387 -18.83 11.48 -10.40
N SER A 388 -17.54 11.66 -10.09
CA SER A 388 -17.02 11.47 -8.73
C SER A 388 -15.63 12.08 -8.53
N LYS A 389 -15.18 12.12 -7.28
CA LYS A 389 -13.80 12.51 -6.93
C LYS A 389 -12.73 11.55 -7.46
N THR A 390 -13.10 10.38 -7.96
CA THR A 390 -12.18 9.35 -8.49
C THR A 390 -12.43 9.05 -9.97
N ALA A 391 -13.33 9.78 -10.64
CA ALA A 391 -13.72 9.52 -12.03
C ALA A 391 -12.73 10.10 -13.08
N CYS A 392 -11.51 10.50 -12.69
CA CYS A 392 -10.55 11.12 -13.60
C CYS A 392 -10.21 10.20 -14.79
N PHE A 393 -10.03 8.89 -14.56
CA PHE A 393 -9.77 7.94 -15.64
C PHE A 393 -10.96 7.83 -16.60
N ASP A 394 -12.19 7.73 -16.08
CA ASP A 394 -13.39 7.59 -16.89
C ASP A 394 -13.66 8.86 -17.71
N ALA A 395 -13.43 10.04 -17.12
CA ALA A 395 -13.52 11.32 -17.81
C ALA A 395 -12.45 11.44 -18.91
N ALA A 396 -11.19 11.09 -18.62
CA ALA A 396 -10.11 11.07 -19.61
C ALA A 396 -10.40 10.10 -20.77
N LYS A 397 -10.90 8.91 -20.44
CA LYS A 397 -11.34 7.92 -21.43
C LYS A 397 -12.51 8.43 -22.27
N ALA A 398 -13.48 9.10 -21.66
CA ALA A 398 -14.62 9.68 -22.37
C ALA A 398 -14.18 10.79 -23.35
N MET A 399 -13.28 11.67 -22.92
CA MET A 399 -12.68 12.70 -23.79
C MET A 399 -11.98 12.07 -25.01
N ALA A 400 -11.11 11.07 -24.77
CA ALA A 400 -10.41 10.37 -25.83
C ALA A 400 -11.37 9.61 -26.78
N GLY A 401 -12.38 8.93 -26.23
CA GLY A 401 -13.37 8.18 -26.99
C GLY A 401 -14.19 9.04 -27.95
N LYS A 402 -14.44 10.31 -27.62
CA LYS A 402 -15.18 11.25 -28.49
C LYS A 402 -14.49 11.57 -29.80
N VAL A 403 -13.19 11.35 -29.87
CA VAL A 403 -12.38 11.54 -31.07
C VAL A 403 -11.82 10.21 -31.61
N GLY A 404 -12.50 9.10 -31.28
CA GLY A 404 -12.21 7.79 -31.86
C GLY A 404 -11.00 7.06 -31.27
N ALA A 405 -10.49 7.47 -30.10
CA ALA A 405 -9.45 6.73 -29.39
C ALA A 405 -10.06 5.71 -28.40
N ASN A 406 -9.69 4.44 -28.56
CA ASN A 406 -10.12 3.35 -27.68
C ASN A 406 -9.07 3.05 -26.61
N VAL A 407 -9.18 3.65 -25.43
CA VAL A 407 -8.16 3.51 -24.37
C VAL A 407 -8.16 2.10 -23.77
N THR A 408 -7.04 1.39 -23.91
CA THR A 408 -6.87 0.00 -23.41
C THR A 408 -6.71 -0.08 -21.89
N GLY A 409 -6.80 -1.30 -21.35
CA GLY A 409 -6.60 -1.65 -19.95
C GLY A 409 -5.16 -1.40 -19.44
N PRO A 410 -4.93 -1.48 -18.11
CA PRO A 410 -3.63 -1.17 -17.51
C PRO A 410 -2.51 -2.12 -17.93
N ASP A 411 -2.81 -3.36 -18.33
CA ASP A 411 -1.77 -4.33 -18.71
C ASP A 411 -1.08 -4.01 -20.05
N SER A 412 -1.69 -3.18 -20.90
CA SER A 412 -1.14 -2.74 -22.19
C SER A 412 -0.42 -1.39 -22.11
N ARG A 413 -0.17 -0.86 -20.91
CA ARG A 413 0.46 0.45 -20.72
C ARG A 413 1.95 0.44 -21.07
N ILE A 414 2.48 1.61 -21.40
CA ILE A 414 3.92 1.89 -21.36
C ILE A 414 4.22 2.48 -19.98
N GLN A 415 4.90 1.72 -19.14
CA GLN A 415 5.27 2.18 -17.79
C GLN A 415 6.50 3.08 -17.88
N VAL A 416 6.37 4.35 -17.50
CA VAL A 416 7.45 5.36 -17.59
C VAL A 416 8.10 5.56 -16.22
N GLY A 417 7.28 5.81 -15.20
CA GLY A 417 7.70 5.96 -13.83
C GLY A 417 8.12 4.62 -13.22
N THR A 418 9.25 4.62 -12.52
CA THR A 418 9.87 3.44 -11.90
C THR A 418 9.76 3.46 -10.37
N SER A 419 9.79 4.65 -9.79
CA SER A 419 9.63 4.92 -8.36
C SER A 419 9.23 6.37 -8.16
N GLU A 420 8.80 6.74 -6.97
CA GLU A 420 8.76 8.15 -6.57
C GLU A 420 9.35 8.36 -5.17
N ASN A 421 10.01 9.50 -5.02
CA ASN A 421 10.70 9.88 -3.80
C ASN A 421 9.73 10.53 -2.78
N SER A 422 10.25 10.96 -1.63
CA SER A 422 9.44 11.55 -0.55
C SER A 422 8.81 12.90 -0.90
N THR A 423 9.22 13.55 -1.98
CA THR A 423 8.67 14.85 -2.41
C THR A 423 7.58 14.71 -3.46
N GLY A 424 7.28 13.49 -3.91
CA GLY A 424 6.30 13.24 -4.99
C GLY A 424 6.92 13.34 -6.39
N GLN A 425 8.24 13.22 -6.51
CA GLN A 425 8.94 13.22 -7.78
C GLN A 425 9.23 11.80 -8.26
N LEU A 426 8.84 11.51 -9.51
CA LEU A 426 9.11 10.23 -10.14
C LEU A 426 10.56 10.11 -10.63
N SER A 427 11.14 8.95 -10.39
CA SER A 427 12.23 8.43 -11.23
C SER A 427 11.60 7.81 -12.47
N VAL A 428 12.24 7.98 -13.64
CA VAL A 428 11.74 7.47 -14.91
C VAL A 428 12.74 6.49 -15.53
N ASN A 429 12.23 5.51 -16.28
CA ASN A 429 13.05 4.71 -17.18
C ASN A 429 13.17 5.45 -18.52
N SER A 430 14.35 5.99 -18.85
CA SER A 430 14.53 6.85 -20.02
C SER A 430 14.19 6.17 -21.35
N LYS A 431 14.40 4.84 -21.47
CA LYS A 431 14.02 4.09 -22.67
C LYS A 431 12.50 4.01 -22.82
N LYS A 432 11.79 3.73 -21.72
CA LYS A 432 10.33 3.70 -21.71
C LYS A 432 9.71 5.09 -21.85
N ALA A 433 10.35 6.11 -21.31
CA ALA A 433 9.97 7.50 -21.52
C ALA A 433 10.07 7.87 -23.01
N ALA A 434 11.16 7.50 -23.67
CA ALA A 434 11.32 7.67 -25.12
C ALA A 434 10.29 6.86 -25.93
N GLU A 435 10.04 5.60 -25.55
CA GLU A 435 8.99 4.76 -26.16
C GLU A 435 7.60 5.41 -26.02
N GLY A 436 7.28 5.91 -24.82
CA GLY A 436 6.03 6.59 -24.50
C GLY A 436 5.84 7.87 -25.32
N ARG A 437 6.88 8.71 -25.40
CA ARG A 437 6.85 9.93 -26.24
C ARG A 437 6.67 9.60 -27.71
N LYS A 438 7.45 8.66 -28.24
CA LYS A 438 7.31 8.21 -29.63
C LYS A 438 5.88 7.71 -29.91
N TYR A 439 5.30 6.95 -28.99
CA TYR A 439 3.93 6.49 -29.11
C TYR A 439 2.92 7.65 -29.07
N ILE A 440 3.07 8.60 -28.14
CA ILE A 440 2.23 9.81 -28.06
C ILE A 440 2.30 10.58 -29.38
N ASP A 441 3.50 10.80 -29.89
CA ASP A 441 3.74 11.52 -31.14
C ASP A 441 3.00 10.85 -32.31
N GLN A 442 3.16 9.52 -32.46
CA GLN A 442 2.46 8.75 -33.48
C GLN A 442 0.94 8.83 -33.38
N GLN A 443 0.39 8.84 -32.16
CA GLN A 443 -1.06 8.96 -31.97
C GLN A 443 -1.55 10.37 -32.31
N LEU A 444 -0.84 11.41 -31.88
CA LEU A 444 -1.18 12.80 -32.18
C LEU A 444 -1.13 13.06 -33.69
N ASP A 445 -0.11 12.54 -34.39
CA ASP A 445 -0.02 12.61 -35.85
C ASP A 445 -1.18 11.88 -36.55
N ALA A 446 -1.69 10.81 -35.93
CA ALA A 446 -2.87 10.09 -36.38
C ALA A 446 -4.20 10.75 -35.93
N GLY A 447 -4.16 11.96 -35.37
CA GLY A 447 -5.35 12.69 -34.92
C GLY A 447 -6.00 12.09 -33.66
N LYS A 448 -5.28 11.29 -32.88
CA LYS A 448 -5.78 10.61 -31.68
C LYS A 448 -5.09 11.15 -30.42
N PRO A 449 -5.85 11.51 -29.37
CA PRO A 449 -5.26 11.88 -28.10
C PRO A 449 -4.79 10.64 -27.34
N VAL A 450 -4.02 10.88 -26.28
CA VAL A 450 -3.46 9.81 -25.45
C VAL A 450 -3.75 10.07 -23.98
N VAL A 451 -4.36 9.09 -23.31
CA VAL A 451 -4.55 9.13 -21.86
C VAL A 451 -3.25 8.73 -21.17
N VAL A 452 -2.83 9.54 -20.19
CA VAL A 452 -1.64 9.28 -19.38
C VAL A 452 -2.00 9.28 -17.91
N GLY A 453 -1.33 8.41 -17.15
CA GLY A 453 -1.36 8.41 -15.70
C GLY A 453 -0.26 9.33 -15.18
N VAL A 454 -0.58 10.17 -14.21
CA VAL A 454 0.35 11.09 -13.57
C VAL A 454 0.41 10.84 -12.06
N SER A 455 1.54 11.21 -11.45
CA SER A 455 1.63 11.41 -10.01
C SER A 455 1.62 12.90 -9.69
N HIS A 456 0.83 13.31 -8.70
CA HIS A 456 0.81 14.68 -8.18
C HIS A 456 0.75 14.76 -6.64
N LYS A 457 1.17 13.67 -5.97
CA LYS A 457 1.20 13.44 -4.52
C LYS A 457 -0.18 13.23 -3.89
N ASP A 458 -0.72 12.02 -4.09
CA ASP A 458 -1.69 11.33 -3.21
C ASP A 458 -1.13 9.96 -2.78
N ALA A 459 -1.62 9.40 -1.67
CA ALA A 459 -1.22 8.09 -1.15
C ALA A 459 -2.02 6.91 -1.76
N LYS A 460 -3.02 7.19 -2.59
CA LYS A 460 -3.89 6.18 -3.24
C LYS A 460 -3.50 5.99 -4.71
N TYR A 461 -2.60 5.06 -4.95
CA TYR A 461 -2.13 4.75 -6.29
C TYR A 461 -2.99 3.71 -7.00
N ASN A 462 -3.04 3.81 -8.32
CA ASN A 462 -3.62 2.82 -9.22
C ASN A 462 -2.73 1.58 -9.33
N ALA A 463 -3.10 0.62 -10.19
CA ALA A 463 -2.46 -0.69 -10.29
C ALA A 463 -0.93 -0.69 -10.55
N ASP A 464 -0.33 0.44 -10.93
CA ASP A 464 1.11 0.62 -11.11
C ASP A 464 1.85 1.11 -9.85
N GLY A 465 1.12 1.46 -8.78
CA GLY A 465 1.69 1.96 -7.53
C GLY A 465 2.31 3.36 -7.63
N LEU A 466 2.06 4.09 -8.74
CA LEU A 466 2.61 5.43 -9.00
C LEU A 466 1.57 6.42 -9.53
N THR A 467 0.57 5.97 -10.28
CA THR A 467 -0.44 6.88 -10.83
C THR A 467 -1.51 7.16 -9.79
N ASP A 468 -1.74 8.44 -9.46
CA ASP A 468 -2.84 8.89 -8.59
C ASP A 468 -3.91 9.69 -9.35
N HIS A 469 -3.62 10.12 -10.59
CA HIS A 469 -4.53 10.88 -11.43
C HIS A 469 -4.35 10.59 -12.92
N PHE A 470 -5.38 10.90 -13.73
CA PHE A 470 -5.33 10.70 -15.18
C PHE A 470 -5.69 11.97 -15.93
N VAL A 471 -4.94 12.25 -16.99
CA VAL A 471 -5.17 13.38 -17.91
C VAL A 471 -5.11 12.91 -19.36
N THR A 472 -5.57 13.76 -20.29
CA THR A 472 -5.58 13.45 -21.73
C THR A 472 -4.67 14.39 -22.49
N ILE A 473 -3.57 13.88 -23.05
CA ILE A 473 -2.68 14.64 -23.93
C ILE A 473 -3.39 14.89 -25.27
N THR A 474 -3.39 16.16 -25.68
CA THR A 474 -4.12 16.66 -26.85
C THR A 474 -3.22 17.26 -27.92
N GLY A 475 -1.95 17.54 -27.62
CA GLY A 475 -1.06 18.17 -28.58
C GLY A 475 0.40 18.18 -28.16
N ARG A 476 1.26 18.59 -29.09
CA ARG A 476 2.70 18.77 -28.86
C ARG A 476 3.20 20.04 -29.54
N GLY A 477 4.22 20.66 -28.96
CA GLY A 477 4.84 21.87 -29.50
C GLY A 477 6.24 22.08 -28.94
N VAL A 478 6.84 23.20 -29.37
CA VAL A 478 8.12 23.70 -28.89
C VAL A 478 7.89 25.13 -28.45
N ASP A 479 8.34 25.50 -27.25
CA ASP A 479 8.19 26.88 -26.76
C ASP A 479 9.28 27.81 -27.30
N ASP A 480 9.16 29.10 -27.03
CA ASP A 480 10.12 30.13 -27.45
C ASP A 480 11.56 29.88 -26.96
N LYS A 481 11.76 28.99 -25.97
CA LYS A 481 13.07 28.60 -25.43
C LYS A 481 13.59 27.30 -26.06
N GLY A 482 12.91 26.77 -27.08
CA GLY A 482 13.28 25.52 -27.75
C GLY A 482 12.91 24.26 -26.97
N ARG A 483 12.08 24.35 -25.92
CA ARG A 483 11.73 23.19 -25.09
C ARG A 483 10.51 22.48 -25.66
N THR A 484 10.62 21.17 -25.85
CA THR A 484 9.50 20.30 -26.23
C THR A 484 8.46 20.25 -25.12
N TYR A 485 7.18 20.41 -25.45
CA TYR A 485 6.08 20.24 -24.51
C TYR A 485 4.87 19.52 -25.12
N TYR A 486 4.07 18.91 -24.25
CA TYR A 486 2.77 18.30 -24.57
C TYR A 486 1.63 19.03 -23.85
N THR A 487 0.56 19.39 -24.57
CA THR A 487 -0.64 19.99 -23.98
C THR A 487 -1.63 18.92 -23.53
N PHE A 488 -2.43 19.19 -22.51
CA PHE A 488 -3.40 18.20 -22.01
C PHE A 488 -4.66 18.81 -21.39
N HIS A 489 -5.75 18.04 -21.40
CA HIS A 489 -6.94 18.29 -20.60
C HIS A 489 -6.83 17.60 -19.23
N ASP A 490 -7.04 18.36 -18.16
CA ASP A 490 -7.12 17.88 -16.78
C ASP A 490 -8.57 17.80 -16.30
N PRO A 491 -9.16 16.59 -16.15
CA PRO A 491 -10.54 16.45 -15.72
C PRO A 491 -10.76 16.82 -14.24
N GLY A 492 -9.70 17.07 -13.47
CA GLY A 492 -9.71 17.31 -12.03
C GLY A 492 -10.33 18.63 -11.56
N THR A 493 -11.13 19.30 -12.39
CA THR A 493 -11.79 20.56 -12.03
C THR A 493 -13.11 20.78 -12.79
N THR A 494 -14.07 21.47 -12.16
CA THR A 494 -15.24 22.03 -12.87
C THR A 494 -14.91 23.32 -13.61
N ASN A 495 -13.77 23.94 -13.34
CA ASN A 495 -13.36 25.17 -14.03
C ASN A 495 -12.69 24.83 -15.37
N ALA A 496 -13.46 24.92 -16.45
CA ALA A 496 -12.98 24.63 -17.80
C ALA A 496 -11.74 25.45 -18.21
N SER A 497 -11.57 26.70 -17.78
CA SER A 497 -10.37 27.48 -18.15
C SER A 497 -9.10 26.97 -17.45
N LYS A 498 -9.25 26.28 -16.31
CA LYS A 498 -8.14 25.62 -15.61
C LYS A 498 -7.86 24.23 -16.16
N GLY A 499 -8.90 23.47 -16.50
CA GLY A 499 -8.77 22.08 -16.96
C GLY A 499 -8.43 21.94 -18.45
N LYS A 500 -8.76 22.92 -19.29
CA LYS A 500 -8.50 22.83 -20.73
C LYS A 500 -7.02 22.93 -21.08
N ASP A 501 -6.63 22.26 -22.15
CA ASP A 501 -5.32 22.33 -22.79
C ASP A 501 -4.94 23.72 -23.33
N THR A 502 -5.92 24.62 -23.48
CA THR A 502 -5.70 26.05 -23.74
C THR A 502 -5.09 26.78 -22.55
N ASN A 503 -5.13 26.20 -21.34
CA ASN A 503 -4.45 26.74 -20.18
C ASN A 503 -2.93 26.60 -20.38
N PRO A 504 -2.13 27.68 -20.33
CA PRO A 504 -0.68 27.59 -20.50
C PRO A 504 0.02 26.76 -19.42
N ASN A 505 -0.65 26.52 -18.28
CA ASN A 505 -0.14 25.65 -17.22
C ASN A 505 -0.33 24.16 -17.53
N ASN A 506 -1.22 23.78 -18.45
CA ASN A 506 -1.48 22.38 -18.78
C ASN A 506 -0.50 21.89 -19.86
N ARG A 507 0.78 21.93 -19.49
CA ARG A 507 1.91 21.53 -20.33
C ARG A 507 2.84 20.59 -19.57
N PHE A 508 3.14 19.45 -20.17
CA PHE A 508 4.26 18.61 -19.76
C PHE A 508 5.48 18.99 -20.58
N TYR A 509 6.53 19.49 -19.92
CA TYR A 509 7.82 19.73 -20.55
C TYR A 509 8.66 18.46 -20.52
N VAL A 510 9.41 18.25 -21.59
CA VAL A 510 10.34 17.13 -21.71
C VAL A 510 11.68 17.53 -21.13
N ASP A 511 12.19 16.72 -20.20
CA ASP A 511 13.62 16.70 -19.90
C ASP A 511 14.34 15.88 -20.98
N GLU A 512 15.10 16.54 -21.86
CA GLU A 512 15.76 15.88 -23.00
C GLU A 512 16.83 14.84 -22.58
N LYS A 513 17.33 14.89 -21.33
CA LYS A 513 18.29 13.88 -20.85
C LYS A 513 17.61 12.60 -20.42
N THR A 514 16.49 12.72 -19.70
CA THR A 514 15.81 11.58 -19.07
C THR A 514 14.58 11.13 -19.87
N GLY A 515 14.09 11.96 -20.79
CA GLY A 515 12.80 11.79 -21.45
C GLY A 515 11.59 12.00 -20.52
N ALA A 516 11.80 12.38 -19.25
CA ALA A 516 10.72 12.62 -18.30
C ALA A 516 9.79 13.73 -18.82
N MET A 517 8.50 13.53 -18.63
CA MET A 517 7.47 14.52 -18.93
C MET A 517 6.92 15.06 -17.61
N THR A 518 7.21 16.33 -17.34
CA THR A 518 6.84 16.98 -16.07
C THR A 518 6.09 18.27 -16.34
N ARG A 519 4.99 18.46 -15.63
CA ARG A 519 4.35 19.76 -15.49
C ARG A 519 4.96 20.48 -14.28
N PRO A 520 5.57 21.67 -14.46
CA PRO A 520 6.06 22.47 -13.34
C PRO A 520 4.92 22.91 -12.42
N GLY A 521 5.17 22.94 -11.11
CA GLY A 521 4.19 23.34 -10.10
C GLY A 521 4.74 23.19 -8.69
N LYS A 522 3.98 23.65 -7.68
CA LYS A 522 4.37 23.47 -6.26
C LYS A 522 4.16 22.02 -5.84
N ALA A 523 5.01 21.53 -4.92
CA ALA A 523 4.79 20.24 -4.27
C ALA A 523 3.64 20.37 -3.25
N ALA A 524 2.61 19.53 -3.40
CA ALA A 524 1.58 19.20 -2.40
C ALA A 524 0.59 20.29 -1.91
N GLU A 525 0.75 21.57 -2.24
CA GLU A 525 -0.13 22.65 -1.75
C GLU A 525 -0.89 23.34 -2.89
N GLY A 526 -2.21 23.54 -2.73
CA GLY A 526 -3.09 24.19 -3.72
C GLY A 526 -4.06 23.25 -4.47
N TYR A 527 -4.78 23.81 -5.45
CA TYR A 527 -5.67 23.03 -6.34
C TYR A 527 -4.86 21.97 -7.09
N VAL A 528 -5.48 20.83 -7.39
CA VAL A 528 -4.85 19.72 -8.14
C VAL A 528 -4.25 20.22 -9.46
N THR A 529 -4.97 21.10 -10.16
CA THR A 529 -4.53 21.79 -11.39
C THR A 529 -3.36 22.76 -11.22
N ASP A 530 -2.83 22.98 -10.02
CA ASP A 530 -1.69 23.90 -9.75
C ASP A 530 -0.44 23.13 -9.24
N ARG A 531 -0.55 21.80 -9.09
CA ARG A 531 0.51 20.92 -8.55
C ARG A 531 1.50 20.47 -9.62
N ARG A 532 2.71 20.09 -9.20
CA ARG A 532 3.66 19.39 -10.08
C ARG A 532 3.08 18.02 -10.47
N TYR A 533 3.06 17.71 -11.77
CA TYR A 533 2.68 16.39 -12.27
C TYR A 533 3.87 15.74 -12.95
N ASP A 534 4.15 14.47 -12.61
CA ASP A 534 5.09 13.64 -13.36
C ASP A 534 4.33 12.51 -14.07
N VAL A 535 4.57 12.31 -15.36
CA VAL A 535 3.92 11.23 -16.11
C VAL A 535 4.48 9.87 -15.67
N ALA A 536 3.62 9.06 -15.05
CA ALA A 536 3.96 7.72 -14.56
C ALA A 536 3.75 6.63 -15.60
N MET A 537 2.74 6.76 -16.46
CA MET A 537 2.45 5.79 -17.52
C MET A 537 1.73 6.39 -18.71
N VAL A 538 1.83 5.73 -19.86
CA VAL A 538 1.08 6.04 -21.07
C VAL A 538 0.12 4.88 -21.38
N ARG A 539 -1.18 5.16 -21.54
CA ARG A 539 -2.17 4.14 -21.94
C ARG A 539 -2.22 4.04 -23.46
N ARG A 540 -2.07 2.83 -23.97
CA ARG A 540 -2.22 2.57 -25.40
C ARG A 540 -3.70 2.68 -25.81
N ASN A 541 -3.92 3.10 -27.04
CA ASN A 541 -5.17 2.99 -27.75
C ASN A 541 -5.15 1.63 -28.46
N GLY A 542 -6.29 0.93 -28.46
CA GLY A 542 -6.46 -0.42 -29.01
C GLY A 542 -7.32 -0.45 -30.25
#